data_AF-A0A2I1EJ71-F1
#
_entry.id   AF-A0A2I1EJ71-F1
#
_cell.length_a   1.000
_cell.length_b   1.000
_cell.length_c   1.000
_cell.angle_alpha   90.00
_cell.angle_beta   90.00
_cell.angle_gamma   90.00
#
_symmetry.space_group_name_H-M   'P 1'
#
loop_
_entity.id
_entity.type
_entity.pdbx_description
1 polymer ?
#
loop_
_entity_poly.entity_id
_entity_poly.type
_entity_poly.pdbx_seq_one_letter_code
_entity_poly.pdbx_strand_id
1 'polypeptide(L)'
;MKLFATIYIAVIAFAAFSNAQVQNATANLPDFQFLLTQKSEPERDNICKTNMGFCETNCGGPNKAPMNFCNVTTMGWGCGCSDKIPDLSAFQWPINREHCIGSGEACKLACQDPKVPNEKKPDCNLACIDTYTSKCGTAAQPPAYYNVSDPAIVPTYAPPKNSVTDSANNNSTSTNGTNGSQSTNNSASESKKQSSASSINHLGNAAVALVIVASGMSLF
;
A
#
# COMPACT_ATOMS: atom_id res chain seq x y z
N MET A 1 14.43 -5.97 -82.66
CA MET A 1 15.34 -6.43 -81.60
C MET A 1 14.82 -5.89 -80.27
N LYS A 2 14.58 -6.79 -79.28
CA LYS A 2 14.58 -6.59 -77.81
C LYS A 2 13.61 -5.51 -77.25
N LEU A 3 12.43 -5.85 -76.68
CA LEU A 3 12.18 -6.25 -75.26
C LEU A 3 13.11 -5.53 -74.27
N PHE A 4 12.64 -4.79 -73.26
CA PHE A 4 11.98 -5.17 -71.99
C PHE A 4 11.65 -3.85 -71.25
N ALA A 5 10.85 -3.70 -70.20
CA ALA A 5 9.79 -4.45 -69.54
C ALA A 5 9.22 -3.46 -68.49
N THR A 6 7.90 -3.37 -68.40
CA THR A 6 7.16 -2.60 -67.39
C THR A 6 7.35 -3.25 -66.02
N ILE A 7 7.85 -2.53 -65.01
CA ILE A 7 7.85 -3.00 -63.62
C ILE A 7 6.84 -2.20 -62.82
N TYR A 8 5.94 -2.97 -62.21
CA TYR A 8 4.79 -2.58 -61.42
C TYR A 8 5.18 -1.99 -60.06
N ILE A 9 4.30 -1.10 -59.60
CA ILE A 9 4.23 -0.42 -58.31
C ILE A 9 4.24 -1.44 -57.16
N ALA A 10 5.17 -1.30 -56.21
CA ALA A 10 5.07 -1.93 -54.89
C ALA A 10 4.63 -0.88 -53.87
N VAL A 11 3.33 -0.89 -53.55
CA VAL A 11 2.75 -0.17 -52.41
C VAL A 11 3.24 -0.85 -51.15
N ILE A 12 4.18 -0.25 -50.43
CA ILE A 12 4.60 -0.74 -49.12
C ILE A 12 3.57 -0.27 -48.11
N ALA A 13 2.84 -1.25 -47.56
CA ALA A 13 1.76 -1.10 -46.62
C ALA A 13 2.19 -0.31 -45.37
N PHE A 14 1.36 0.64 -44.98
CA PHE A 14 1.42 1.33 -43.70
C PHE A 14 1.30 0.30 -42.57
N ALA A 15 2.33 0.21 -41.73
CA ALA A 15 2.21 -0.47 -40.44
C ALA A 15 1.22 0.32 -39.58
N ALA A 16 -0.01 -0.17 -39.50
CA ALA A 16 -0.97 0.28 -38.51
C ALA A 16 -0.46 -0.23 -37.15
N PHE A 17 0.22 0.64 -36.40
CA PHE A 17 0.38 0.45 -34.97
C PHE A 17 -1.02 0.52 -34.37
N SER A 18 -1.61 -0.63 -34.09
CA SER A 18 -2.78 -0.70 -33.22
C SER A 18 -2.35 -0.17 -31.86
N ASN A 19 -2.64 1.11 -31.61
CA ASN A 19 -2.80 1.59 -30.25
C ASN A 19 -3.97 0.80 -29.66
N ALA A 20 -3.65 -0.34 -29.05
CA ALA A 20 -4.53 -0.93 -28.04
C ALA A 20 -4.66 0.16 -26.99
N GLN A 21 -5.72 0.95 -27.13
CA GLN A 21 -6.15 1.88 -26.10
C GLN A 21 -6.20 1.04 -24.83
N VAL A 22 -5.38 1.40 -23.86
CA VAL A 22 -5.59 1.03 -22.46
C VAL A 22 -6.98 1.55 -22.16
N GLN A 23 -7.98 0.71 -22.41
CA GLN A 23 -9.31 0.89 -21.88
C GLN A 23 -9.06 0.87 -20.39
N ASN A 24 -9.09 2.07 -19.82
CA ASN A 24 -9.11 2.30 -18.40
C ASN A 24 -10.42 1.66 -17.93
N ALA A 25 -10.38 0.33 -17.80
CA ALA A 25 -11.42 -0.45 -17.19
C ALA A 25 -11.39 0.05 -15.76
N THR A 26 -12.31 0.95 -15.45
CA THR A 26 -12.96 0.99 -14.15
C THR A 26 -13.66 -0.36 -13.99
N ALA A 27 -12.85 -1.42 -13.87
CA ALA A 27 -13.31 -2.76 -13.65
C ALA A 27 -13.91 -2.71 -12.26
N ASN A 28 -15.23 -2.80 -12.19
CA ASN A 28 -15.89 -3.24 -10.98
C ASN A 28 -15.31 -4.62 -10.68
N LEU A 29 -14.25 -4.66 -9.87
CA LEU A 29 -13.65 -5.88 -9.38
C LEU A 29 -14.74 -6.68 -8.65
N PRO A 30 -14.72 -8.02 -8.73
CA PRO A 30 -15.63 -8.84 -7.93
C PRO A 30 -15.46 -8.49 -6.45
N ASP A 31 -16.50 -8.71 -5.65
CA ASP A 31 -16.41 -8.50 -4.21
C ASP A 31 -15.47 -9.54 -3.59
N PHE A 32 -14.55 -9.09 -2.75
CA PHE A 32 -13.66 -9.95 -1.99
C PHE A 32 -13.20 -9.23 -0.73
N GLN A 33 -12.84 -10.02 0.28
CA GLN A 33 -12.22 -9.51 1.49
C GLN A 33 -11.02 -10.39 1.84
N PHE A 34 -9.88 -9.76 2.05
CA PHE A 34 -8.69 -10.40 2.58
C PHE A 34 -8.35 -9.82 3.95
N LEU A 35 -8.14 -10.68 4.94
CA LEU A 35 -7.59 -10.30 6.23
C LEU A 35 -6.39 -11.17 6.55
N LEU A 36 -5.35 -10.59 7.15
CA LEU A 36 -4.17 -11.37 7.57
C LEU A 36 -4.51 -12.45 8.60
N THR A 37 -5.62 -12.28 9.34
CA THR A 37 -6.15 -13.28 10.27
C THR A 37 -6.56 -14.60 9.58
N GLN A 38 -6.77 -14.58 8.26
CA GLN A 38 -7.09 -15.77 7.45
C GLN A 38 -5.84 -16.60 7.09
N LYS A 39 -4.62 -16.05 7.22
CA LYS A 39 -3.38 -16.82 7.03
C LYS A 39 -3.19 -17.85 8.15
N SER A 40 -2.37 -18.86 7.92
CA SER A 40 -2.03 -19.85 8.95
C SER A 40 -1.32 -19.19 10.14
N GLU A 41 -1.44 -19.77 11.34
CA GLU A 41 -0.78 -19.24 12.53
C GLU A 41 0.74 -19.08 12.38
N PRO A 42 1.49 -20.04 11.78
CA PRO A 42 2.92 -19.86 11.54
C PRO A 42 3.24 -18.69 10.61
N GLU A 43 2.43 -18.45 9.57
CA GLU A 43 2.60 -17.28 8.71
C GLU A 43 2.36 -15.98 9.48
N ARG A 44 1.30 -15.93 10.28
CA ARG A 44 0.96 -14.76 11.10
C ARG A 44 2.07 -14.44 12.12
N ASP A 45 2.61 -15.46 12.78
CA ASP A 45 3.75 -15.33 13.68
C ASP A 45 5.00 -14.80 12.96
N ASN A 46 5.32 -15.32 11.78
CA ASN A 46 6.45 -14.84 10.97
C ASN A 46 6.29 -13.37 10.55
N ILE A 47 5.08 -12.97 10.15
CA ILE A 47 4.76 -11.57 9.82
C ILE A 47 4.97 -10.68 11.05
N CYS A 48 4.47 -11.10 12.21
CA CYS A 48 4.63 -10.38 13.46
C CYS A 48 6.09 -10.20 13.85
N LYS A 49 6.89 -11.28 13.84
CA LYS A 49 8.33 -11.23 14.14
C LYS A 49 9.08 -10.29 13.20
N THR A 50 8.77 -10.37 11.90
CA THR A 50 9.37 -9.48 10.90
C THR A 50 9.00 -8.02 11.16
N ASN A 51 7.73 -7.74 11.43
CA ASN A 51 7.26 -6.39 11.71
C ASN A 51 7.91 -5.80 12.98
N MET A 52 8.03 -6.60 14.03
CA MET A 52 8.69 -6.20 15.27
C MET A 52 10.18 -5.96 15.08
N GLY A 53 10.89 -6.79 14.31
CA GLY A 53 12.31 -6.58 13.99
C GLY A 53 12.56 -5.29 13.19
N PHE A 54 11.63 -4.93 12.29
CA PHE A 54 11.67 -3.65 11.58
C PHE A 54 11.49 -2.46 12.54
N CYS A 55 10.60 -2.59 13.53
CA CYS A 55 10.41 -1.58 14.57
C CYS A 55 11.69 -1.36 15.38
N GLU A 56 12.30 -2.44 15.89
CA GLU A 56 13.55 -2.36 16.64
C GLU A 56 14.66 -1.71 15.83
N THR A 57 14.85 -2.15 14.59
CA THR A 57 15.88 -1.60 13.70
C THR A 57 15.69 -0.11 13.46
N ASN A 58 14.44 0.31 13.19
CA ASN A 58 14.15 1.72 12.98
C ASN A 58 14.35 2.55 14.24
N CYS A 59 14.01 2.02 15.41
CA CYS A 59 14.22 2.71 16.67
C CYS A 59 15.67 2.70 17.17
N GLY A 60 16.58 1.94 16.53
CA GLY A 60 17.98 1.82 16.97
C GLY A 60 18.21 0.75 18.04
N GLY A 61 17.30 -0.22 18.15
CA GLY A 61 17.41 -1.41 18.99
C GLY A 61 16.18 -1.64 19.90
N PRO A 62 16.11 -2.82 20.57
CA PRO A 62 14.98 -3.20 21.40
C PRO A 62 14.76 -2.26 22.59
N ASN A 63 15.85 -1.77 23.21
CA ASN A 63 15.77 -0.81 24.32
C ASN A 63 15.27 0.59 23.92
N LYS A 64 15.13 0.84 22.61
CA LYS A 64 14.68 2.10 22.05
C LYS A 64 13.29 2.02 21.45
N ALA A 65 12.67 0.85 21.45
CA ALA A 65 11.32 0.59 20.93
C ALA A 65 10.35 0.20 22.07
N PRO A 66 10.01 1.13 23.00
CA PRO A 66 9.16 0.82 24.16
C PRO A 66 7.74 0.37 23.77
N MET A 67 7.29 0.75 22.57
CA MET A 67 6.08 0.21 21.96
C MET A 67 6.51 -0.64 20.77
N ASN A 68 6.68 -1.94 20.97
CA ASN A 68 6.98 -2.89 19.91
C ASN A 68 6.20 -4.17 20.15
N PHE A 69 5.06 -4.31 19.48
CA PHE A 69 4.22 -5.49 19.64
C PHE A 69 3.53 -5.87 18.33
N CYS A 70 3.16 -7.14 18.24
CA CYS A 70 2.26 -7.67 17.23
C CYS A 70 1.48 -8.85 17.82
N ASN A 71 0.15 -8.77 17.78
CA ASN A 71 -0.73 -9.81 18.27
C ASN A 71 -0.99 -10.82 17.15
N VAL A 72 -0.49 -12.05 17.29
CA VAL A 72 -0.58 -13.10 16.25
C VAL A 72 -2.03 -13.53 15.95
N THR A 73 -2.97 -13.31 16.88
CA THR A 73 -4.39 -13.65 16.68
C THR A 73 -5.12 -12.56 15.92
N THR A 74 -4.98 -11.30 16.33
CA THR A 74 -5.73 -10.17 15.74
C THR A 74 -4.96 -9.48 14.62
N MET A 75 -3.67 -9.76 14.47
CA MET A 75 -2.71 -9.03 13.64
C MET A 75 -2.59 -7.55 13.99
N GLY A 76 -3.10 -7.14 15.16
CA GLY A 76 -2.93 -5.79 15.69
C GLY A 76 -1.47 -5.54 16.04
N TRP A 77 -0.93 -4.41 15.60
CA TRP A 77 0.48 -4.09 15.80
C TRP A 77 0.70 -2.63 16.18
N GLY A 78 1.81 -2.37 16.86
CA GLY A 78 2.24 -1.02 17.22
C GLY A 78 3.76 -0.92 17.22
N CYS A 79 4.26 0.20 16.70
CA CYS A 79 5.67 0.58 16.81
C CYS A 79 5.80 2.04 17.29
N GLY A 80 6.65 2.28 18.29
CA GLY A 80 7.00 3.60 18.76
C GLY A 80 8.39 3.60 19.38
N CYS A 81 9.19 4.60 19.01
CA CYS A 81 10.54 4.76 19.54
C CYS A 81 10.58 5.74 20.72
N SER A 82 11.57 5.59 21.58
CA SER A 82 11.74 6.43 22.77
C SER A 82 12.13 7.89 22.46
N ASP A 83 12.86 8.09 21.36
CA ASP A 83 13.55 9.34 21.03
C ASP A 83 13.14 9.92 19.67
N LYS A 84 12.32 9.19 18.90
CA LYS A 84 11.79 9.65 17.62
C LYS A 84 10.47 8.98 17.25
N ILE A 85 9.83 9.53 16.22
CA ILE A 85 8.80 8.81 15.48
C ILE A 85 9.52 7.88 14.49
N PRO A 86 9.08 6.62 14.31
CA PRO A 86 9.61 5.76 13.27
C PRO A 86 9.56 6.44 11.89
N ASP A 87 10.66 6.35 11.14
CA ASP A 87 10.85 6.96 9.83
C ASP A 87 10.28 6.12 8.67
N LEU A 88 9.57 5.04 8.99
CA LEU A 88 8.84 4.24 8.02
C LEU A 88 7.45 4.82 7.75
N SER A 89 7.18 5.06 6.46
CA SER A 89 5.83 5.28 5.95
C SER A 89 4.97 4.02 6.12
N ALA A 90 3.64 4.20 6.17
CA ALA A 90 2.69 3.10 6.41
C ALA A 90 2.90 1.89 5.49
N PHE A 91 3.18 2.12 4.20
CA PHE A 91 3.38 1.06 3.19
C PHE A 91 4.71 0.29 3.32
N GLN A 92 5.66 0.79 4.11
CA GLN A 92 6.96 0.15 4.31
C GLN A 92 6.94 -0.88 5.44
N TRP A 93 5.91 -0.86 6.28
CA TRP A 93 5.76 -1.84 7.36
C TRP A 93 5.44 -3.22 6.79
N PRO A 94 6.17 -4.28 7.20
CA PRO A 94 5.99 -5.63 6.70
C PRO A 94 4.53 -6.09 6.73
N ILE A 95 3.83 -5.87 7.84
CA ILE A 95 2.43 -6.29 7.99
C ILE A 95 1.49 -5.62 6.98
N ASN A 96 1.70 -4.32 6.69
CA ASN A 96 0.88 -3.60 5.73
C ASN A 96 1.18 -4.05 4.30
N ARG A 97 2.46 -4.34 4.01
CA ARG A 97 2.88 -4.87 2.71
C ARG A 97 2.28 -6.26 2.46
N GLU A 98 2.31 -7.14 3.45
CA GLU A 98 1.74 -8.49 3.37
C GLU A 98 0.21 -8.44 3.20
N HIS A 99 -0.46 -7.49 3.83
CA HIS A 99 -1.88 -7.27 3.58
C HIS A 99 -2.16 -6.90 2.11
N CYS A 100 -1.36 -6.01 1.53
CA CYS A 100 -1.50 -5.62 0.13
C CYS A 100 -1.29 -6.81 -0.83
N ILE A 101 -0.26 -7.62 -0.58
CA ILE A 101 0.05 -8.80 -1.41
C ILE A 101 -1.11 -9.78 -1.37
N GLY A 102 -1.56 -10.16 -0.16
CA GLY A 102 -2.67 -11.10 -0.01
C GLY A 102 -3.99 -10.54 -0.55
N SER A 103 -4.21 -9.22 -0.52
CA SER A 103 -5.39 -8.59 -1.14
C SER A 103 -5.35 -8.73 -2.66
N GLY A 104 -4.18 -8.57 -3.29
CA GLY A 104 -4.02 -8.79 -4.73
C GLY A 104 -4.23 -10.26 -5.13
N GLU A 105 -3.80 -11.20 -4.30
CA GLU A 105 -4.04 -12.64 -4.50
C GLU A 105 -5.53 -12.99 -4.34
N ALA A 106 -6.17 -12.50 -3.28
CA ALA A 106 -7.60 -12.69 -3.04
C ALA A 106 -8.45 -12.09 -4.17
N CYS A 107 -8.07 -10.92 -4.68
CA CYS A 107 -8.69 -10.30 -5.85
C CYS A 107 -8.62 -11.22 -7.08
N LYS A 108 -7.43 -11.73 -7.40
CA LYS A 108 -7.24 -12.65 -8.54
C LYS A 108 -8.02 -13.96 -8.38
N LEU A 109 -8.12 -14.45 -7.15
CA LEU A 109 -8.94 -15.62 -6.83
C LEU A 109 -10.43 -15.34 -7.05
N ALA A 110 -10.91 -14.18 -6.60
CA ALA A 110 -12.29 -13.75 -6.84
C ALA A 110 -12.60 -13.58 -8.34
N CYS A 111 -11.61 -13.19 -9.16
CA CYS A 111 -11.75 -13.21 -10.62
C CYS A 111 -11.98 -14.60 -11.21
N GLN A 112 -11.67 -15.68 -10.47
CA GLN A 112 -11.91 -17.05 -10.94
C GLN A 112 -13.31 -17.56 -10.60
N ASP A 113 -14.12 -16.81 -9.84
CA ASP A 113 -15.49 -17.17 -9.50
C ASP A 113 -16.29 -17.51 -10.77
N PRO A 114 -17.09 -18.60 -10.78
CA PRO A 114 -17.91 -18.97 -11.93
C PRO A 114 -18.90 -17.89 -12.41
N LYS A 115 -19.26 -16.93 -11.55
CA LYS A 115 -20.10 -15.78 -11.88
C LYS A 115 -19.37 -14.75 -12.75
N VAL A 116 -18.04 -14.75 -12.77
CA VAL A 116 -17.23 -13.90 -13.65
C VAL A 116 -17.14 -14.60 -15.02
N PRO A 117 -17.66 -13.99 -16.11
CA PRO A 117 -17.56 -14.57 -17.45
C PRO A 117 -16.11 -14.86 -17.84
N ASN A 118 -15.85 -15.99 -18.48
CA ASN A 118 -14.49 -16.45 -18.79
C ASN A 118 -13.70 -15.43 -19.63
N GLU A 119 -14.38 -14.75 -20.55
CA GLU A 119 -13.84 -13.68 -21.39
C GLU A 119 -13.46 -12.40 -20.61
N LYS A 120 -13.98 -12.23 -19.39
CA LYS A 120 -13.67 -11.10 -18.50
C LYS A 120 -12.57 -11.40 -17.48
N LYS A 121 -12.18 -12.67 -17.32
CA LYS A 121 -11.15 -13.08 -16.35
C LYS A 121 -9.77 -12.45 -16.63
N PRO A 122 -9.30 -12.31 -17.88
CA PRO A 122 -8.03 -11.62 -18.15
C PRO A 122 -8.05 -10.15 -17.70
N ASP A 123 -9.09 -9.41 -18.07
CA ASP A 123 -9.27 -8.00 -17.67
C ASP A 123 -9.38 -7.86 -16.15
N CYS A 124 -10.12 -8.76 -15.50
CA CYS A 124 -10.25 -8.79 -14.04
C CYS A 124 -8.89 -8.99 -13.35
N ASN A 125 -8.09 -9.95 -13.82
CA ASN A 125 -6.75 -10.21 -13.28
C ASN A 125 -5.81 -9.01 -13.47
N LEU A 126 -5.87 -8.34 -14.61
CA LEU A 126 -5.11 -7.10 -14.87
C LEU A 126 -5.54 -5.99 -13.91
N ALA A 127 -6.84 -5.79 -13.73
CA ALA A 127 -7.35 -4.81 -12.78
C ALA A 127 -6.92 -5.10 -11.33
N CYS A 128 -6.85 -6.38 -10.92
CA CYS A 128 -6.30 -6.76 -9.61
C CYS A 128 -4.81 -6.40 -9.46
N ILE A 129 -4.01 -6.62 -10.51
CA ILE A 129 -2.59 -6.24 -10.53
C ILE A 129 -2.47 -4.72 -10.39
N ASP A 130 -3.21 -3.96 -11.19
CA ASP A 130 -3.13 -2.49 -11.21
C ASP A 130 -3.68 -1.86 -9.92
N THR A 131 -4.64 -2.50 -9.27
CA THR A 131 -5.25 -2.00 -8.04
C THR A 131 -4.43 -2.32 -6.80
N TYR A 132 -3.81 -3.51 -6.75
CA TYR A 132 -3.11 -4.00 -5.56
C TYR A 132 -1.65 -4.34 -5.84
N THR A 133 -1.38 -5.40 -6.61
CA THR A 133 -0.05 -6.02 -6.68
C THR A 133 1.04 -5.05 -7.14
N SER A 134 0.78 -4.20 -8.14
CA SER A 134 1.76 -3.24 -8.66
C SER A 134 2.04 -2.08 -7.69
N LYS A 135 1.17 -1.87 -6.69
CA LYS A 135 1.25 -0.76 -5.73
C LYS A 135 1.83 -1.18 -4.38
N CYS A 136 1.93 -2.46 -4.08
CA CYS A 136 2.46 -2.94 -2.81
C CYS A 136 3.90 -2.46 -2.58
N GLY A 137 4.17 -1.90 -1.40
CA GLY A 137 5.46 -1.30 -1.05
C GLY A 137 5.70 0.08 -1.66
N THR A 138 4.72 0.69 -2.32
CA THR A 138 4.78 2.06 -2.84
C THR A 138 3.83 2.98 -2.07
N ALA A 139 3.99 4.29 -2.24
CA ALA A 139 3.05 5.28 -1.67
C ALA A 139 1.60 5.12 -2.19
N ALA A 140 1.40 4.43 -3.32
CA ALA A 140 0.08 4.14 -3.86
C ALA A 140 -0.56 2.87 -3.26
N GLN A 141 0.13 2.16 -2.36
CA GLN A 141 -0.40 0.97 -1.72
C GLN A 141 -1.74 1.26 -1.03
N PRO A 142 -2.78 0.42 -1.24
CA PRO A 142 -4.01 0.52 -0.46
C PRO A 142 -3.72 0.45 1.05
N PRO A 143 -4.32 1.35 1.85
CA PRO A 143 -4.07 1.37 3.29
C PRO A 143 -4.56 0.08 3.96
N ALA A 144 -3.80 -0.38 4.95
CA ALA A 144 -4.15 -1.49 5.80
C ALA A 144 -4.44 -0.97 7.22
N TYR A 145 -5.50 -1.47 7.86
CA TYR A 145 -6.02 -0.93 9.12
C TYR A 145 -5.77 -1.90 10.28
N TYR A 146 -4.49 -2.21 10.52
CA TYR A 146 -4.03 -3.12 11.58
C TYR A 146 -3.29 -2.42 12.73
N ASN A 147 -2.90 -1.15 12.54
CA ASN A 147 -2.15 -0.43 13.56
C ASN A 147 -3.07 -0.02 14.72
N VAL A 148 -2.65 -0.30 15.95
CA VAL A 148 -3.39 -0.03 17.18
C VAL A 148 -2.43 0.49 18.26
N SER A 149 -2.95 1.19 19.26
CA SER A 149 -2.14 1.74 20.36
C SER A 149 -1.83 0.75 21.48
N ASP A 150 -2.52 -0.38 21.54
CA ASP A 150 -2.39 -1.37 22.61
C ASP A 150 -2.57 -2.81 22.04
N PRO A 151 -1.76 -3.79 22.49
CA PRO A 151 -1.82 -5.18 22.00
C PRO A 151 -3.14 -5.91 22.25
N ALA A 152 -3.96 -5.44 23.20
CA ALA A 152 -5.28 -6.00 23.49
C ALA A 152 -6.38 -5.48 22.55
N ILE A 153 -6.11 -4.40 21.79
CA ILE A 153 -7.09 -3.84 20.86
C ILE A 153 -7.16 -4.68 19.59
N VAL A 154 -8.38 -5.07 19.23
CA VAL A 154 -8.68 -5.68 17.93
C VAL A 154 -8.76 -4.56 16.88
N PRO A 155 -8.00 -4.62 15.78
CA PRO A 155 -8.07 -3.61 14.73
C PRO A 155 -9.45 -3.52 14.08
N THR A 156 -9.77 -2.36 13.50
CA THR A 156 -11.04 -2.17 12.76
C THR A 156 -11.05 -2.92 11.43
N TYR A 157 -9.86 -3.22 10.87
CA TYR A 157 -9.64 -3.78 9.54
C TYR A 157 -10.26 -2.97 8.38
N ALA A 158 -10.77 -1.78 8.68
CA ALA A 158 -11.52 -0.93 7.77
C ALA A 158 -11.15 0.54 7.97
N PRO A 159 -11.30 1.38 6.93
CA PRO A 159 -11.10 2.81 7.05
C PRO A 159 -11.93 3.39 8.20
N PRO A 160 -11.39 4.38 8.94
CA PRO A 160 -12.20 5.14 9.88
C PRO A 160 -13.44 5.67 9.18
N LYS A 161 -14.61 5.42 9.76
CA LYS A 161 -15.83 6.10 9.31
C LYS A 161 -15.67 7.54 9.76
N ASN A 162 -15.53 8.46 8.81
CA ASN A 162 -15.69 9.87 9.12
C ASN A 162 -17.12 10.04 9.65
N SER A 163 -17.26 10.21 10.96
CA SER A 163 -18.47 10.84 11.48
C SER A 163 -18.41 12.28 11.00
N VAL A 164 -18.92 12.52 9.79
CA VAL A 164 -19.59 13.80 9.54
C VAL A 164 -20.71 13.79 10.55
N THR A 165 -20.51 14.50 11.65
CA THR A 165 -21.59 14.91 12.52
C THR A 165 -22.47 15.81 11.66
N ASP A 166 -23.34 15.22 10.86
CA ASP A 166 -24.57 15.87 10.47
C ASP A 166 -25.23 16.20 11.79
N SER A 167 -25.17 17.49 12.14
CA SER A 167 -25.88 18.07 13.27
C SER A 167 -27.38 17.97 13.00
N ALA A 168 -27.91 16.77 13.10
CA ALA A 168 -29.32 16.50 13.24
C ALA A 168 -29.69 16.79 14.70
N ASN A 169 -29.98 18.08 14.90
CA ASN A 169 -30.79 18.67 15.95
C ASN A 169 -31.67 17.66 16.69
N ASN A 170 -31.19 17.13 17.81
CA ASN A 170 -32.03 16.44 18.78
C ASN A 170 -31.99 17.21 20.10
N ASN A 171 -33.01 18.04 20.22
CA ASN A 171 -33.48 18.68 21.42
C ASN A 171 -33.59 17.64 22.56
N SER A 172 -32.72 17.71 23.54
CA SER A 172 -32.97 17.11 24.85
C SER A 172 -32.70 18.15 25.93
N THR A 173 -33.83 18.56 26.49
CA THR A 173 -34.05 19.53 27.53
C THR A 173 -33.15 19.30 28.75
N SER A 174 -32.46 20.37 29.10
CA SER A 174 -31.86 20.76 30.39
C SER A 174 -32.40 20.08 31.65
N THR A 175 -31.49 19.69 32.56
CA THR A 175 -31.59 20.15 33.96
C THR A 175 -30.23 20.17 34.69
N ASN A 176 -29.78 21.39 34.98
CA ASN A 176 -28.95 21.93 36.07
C ASN A 176 -27.96 21.06 36.89
N GLY A 177 -26.73 21.58 37.00
CA GLY A 177 -25.78 21.32 38.08
C GLY A 177 -24.55 22.25 37.98
N THR A 178 -24.51 23.27 38.83
CA THR A 178 -23.80 24.56 38.72
C THR A 178 -22.36 24.62 39.29
N ASN A 179 -21.52 25.48 38.68
CA ASN A 179 -20.30 26.18 39.17
C ASN A 179 -19.01 25.38 39.48
N GLY A 180 -17.79 25.86 39.15
CA GLY A 180 -17.38 27.15 38.59
C GLY A 180 -15.84 27.33 38.54
N SER A 181 -15.44 28.50 37.99
CA SER A 181 -14.10 29.13 37.87
C SER A 181 -13.16 28.59 36.77
N GLN A 182 -12.95 29.23 35.61
CA GLN A 182 -12.48 30.59 35.26
C GLN A 182 -10.95 30.78 35.41
N SER A 183 -10.22 30.88 34.27
CA SER A 183 -9.24 31.94 34.03
C SER A 183 -8.78 32.03 32.56
N THR A 184 -9.16 33.15 31.94
CA THR A 184 -8.46 34.02 30.96
C THR A 184 -6.93 34.16 31.18
N ASN A 185 -6.01 34.59 30.29
CA ASN A 185 -6.01 35.35 29.03
C ASN A 185 -4.58 35.36 28.39
N ASN A 186 -4.54 35.67 27.08
CA ASN A 186 -3.55 36.51 26.31
C ASN A 186 -2.11 36.06 25.94
N SER A 187 -1.92 35.97 24.62
CA SER A 187 -0.96 36.66 23.73
C SER A 187 0.44 37.06 24.20
N ALA A 188 1.47 36.65 23.44
CA ALA A 188 2.48 37.55 22.84
C ALA A 188 3.41 36.82 21.84
N SER A 189 3.58 37.43 20.67
CA SER A 189 4.61 37.16 19.66
C SER A 189 6.00 37.58 20.14
N GLU A 190 7.06 36.87 19.73
CA GLU A 190 8.29 37.51 19.22
C GLU A 190 9.25 36.52 18.51
N SER A 191 9.36 36.72 17.19
CA SER A 191 10.52 36.79 16.29
C SER A 191 11.88 36.10 16.55
N LYS A 192 12.46 35.69 15.40
CA LYS A 192 13.85 35.26 15.05
C LYS A 192 14.05 33.73 15.06
N LYS A 193 14.64 33.10 14.05
CA LYS A 193 15.53 33.60 12.99
C LYS A 193 15.45 32.64 11.79
N GLN A 194 15.23 33.22 10.62
CA GLN A 194 15.41 32.65 9.31
C GLN A 194 16.90 32.41 9.05
N SER A 195 17.29 31.23 8.55
CA SER A 195 18.55 31.07 7.85
C SER A 195 18.44 29.96 6.80
N SER A 196 18.94 30.30 5.62
CA SER A 196 18.67 29.69 4.34
C SER A 196 19.45 28.39 4.07
N ALA A 197 18.82 27.55 3.24
CA ALA A 197 19.35 26.70 2.17
C ALA A 197 20.81 26.23 2.18
N SER A 198 20.99 24.92 1.97
CA SER A 198 21.99 24.35 1.06
C SER A 198 21.54 22.96 0.61
N SER A 199 21.02 22.86 -0.61
CA SER A 199 20.93 21.60 -1.35
C SER A 199 22.30 21.23 -1.86
N ILE A 200 22.74 19.98 -1.64
CA ILE A 200 23.79 19.36 -2.45
C ILE A 200 23.31 17.95 -2.81
N ASN A 201 23.06 17.78 -4.10
CA ASN A 201 22.79 16.51 -4.74
C ASN A 201 23.97 15.55 -4.54
N HIS A 202 23.70 14.29 -4.19
CA HIS A 202 24.64 13.21 -4.45
C HIS A 202 23.89 12.01 -5.02
N LEU A 203 23.74 12.02 -6.35
CA LEU A 203 23.48 10.83 -7.16
C LEU A 203 24.74 9.96 -7.13
N GLY A 204 24.61 8.72 -6.64
CA GLY A 204 25.63 7.68 -6.78
C GLY A 204 24.99 6.45 -7.41
N ASN A 205 25.26 6.25 -8.71
CA ASN A 205 24.90 5.07 -9.50
C ASN A 205 25.37 3.78 -8.82
N ALA A 206 24.45 2.86 -8.53
CA ALA A 206 24.80 1.46 -8.27
C ALA A 206 24.53 0.65 -9.55
N ALA A 207 25.61 0.31 -10.26
CA ALA A 207 25.59 -0.65 -11.35
C ALA A 207 25.41 -2.06 -10.77
N VAL A 208 24.27 -2.70 -11.04
CA VAL A 208 24.07 -4.11 -10.74
C VAL A 208 24.52 -4.92 -11.96
N ALA A 209 25.66 -5.62 -11.82
CA ALA A 209 26.12 -6.58 -12.80
C ALA A 209 25.24 -7.84 -12.73
N LEU A 210 24.51 -8.12 -13.82
CA LEU A 210 23.72 -9.33 -13.99
C LEU A 210 24.64 -10.45 -14.51
N VAL A 211 24.88 -11.48 -13.70
CA VAL A 211 25.53 -12.71 -14.15
C VAL A 211 24.46 -13.64 -14.72
N ILE A 212 24.43 -13.78 -16.04
CA ILE A 212 23.57 -14.76 -16.73
C ILE A 212 24.30 -16.11 -16.72
N VAL A 213 23.78 -17.06 -15.93
CA VAL A 213 24.21 -18.46 -16.00
C VAL A 213 23.38 -19.14 -17.08
N ALA A 214 23.95 -19.32 -18.26
CA ALA A 214 23.41 -20.17 -19.32
C ALA A 214 23.95 -21.59 -19.14
N SER A 215 23.20 -22.46 -18.46
CA SER A 215 23.44 -23.90 -18.50
C SER A 215 22.77 -24.47 -19.76
N GLY A 216 23.59 -24.73 -20.78
CA GLY A 216 23.17 -25.42 -22.00
C GLY A 216 22.78 -26.87 -21.72
N MET A 217 21.57 -27.25 -22.14
CA MET A 217 21.20 -28.66 -22.32
C MET A 217 21.73 -29.12 -23.67
N SER A 218 22.74 -30.00 -23.64
CA SER A 218 23.10 -30.83 -24.79
C SER A 218 22.24 -32.09 -24.76
N LEU A 219 21.37 -32.25 -25.75
CA LEU A 219 20.71 -33.51 -26.07
C LEU A 219 21.71 -34.42 -26.78
N PHE A 220 21.95 -35.59 -26.19
CA PHE A 220 22.38 -36.81 -26.88
C PHE A 220 21.34 -37.88 -26.59
#